data_AF-A0A523UX80-F1
#
_entry.id   AF-A0A523UX80-F1
#
_cell.length_a   1.000
_cell.length_b   1.000
_cell.length_c   1.000
_cell.angle_alpha   90.00
_cell.angle_beta   90.00
_cell.angle_gamma   90.00
#
_symmetry.space_group_name_H-M   'P 1'
#
loop_
_entity.id
_entity.type
_entity.pdbx_description
1 polymer ?
#
loop_
_entity_poly.entity_id
_entity_poly.type
_entity_poly.pdbx_seq_one_letter_code
_entity_poly.pdbx_strand_id
1 'polypeptide(L)'
;LREMKKLQGKYEYPIICFGHSGDGNVHVNILKEDRPKDKWKETIPEISGKIFDIALALGGQITGEHGVGATRRKYLEAAVGSKTLKLLRSIKQLFDPNNILNPGKIFPE
;
A
#
# COMPACT_ATOMS: atom_id res chain seq x y z
N LEU A 1 0.30 2.55 -15.80
CA LEU A 1 -0.68 3.61 -16.18
C LEU A 1 -1.97 3.09 -16.83
N ARG A 2 -1.92 2.15 -17.80
CA ARG A 2 -3.15 1.58 -18.42
C ARG A 2 -4.13 0.97 -17.40
N GLU A 3 -3.63 0.19 -16.44
CA GLU A 3 -4.48 -0.43 -15.42
C GLU A 3 -5.11 0.60 -14.47
N MET A 4 -4.45 1.74 -14.23
CA MET A 4 -5.03 2.85 -13.44
C MET A 4 -6.23 3.47 -14.16
N LYS A 5 -6.15 3.64 -15.50
CA LYS A 5 -7.28 4.13 -16.30
C LYS A 5 -8.48 3.18 -16.24
N LYS A 6 -8.25 1.86 -16.26
CA LYS A 6 -9.33 0.87 -16.09
C LYS A 6 -9.95 0.96 -14.69
N LEU A 7 -9.13 1.12 -13.66
CA LEU A 7 -9.60 1.25 -12.28
C LEU A 7 -10.42 2.53 -12.08
N GLN A 8 -9.97 3.64 -12.65
CA GLN A 8 -10.73 4.90 -12.69
C GLN A 8 -12.11 4.70 -13.35
N GLY A 9 -12.18 4.01 -14.49
CA GLY A 9 -13.45 3.72 -15.16
C GLY A 9 -14.40 2.83 -14.33
N LYS A 10 -13.86 1.92 -13.51
CA LYS A 10 -14.66 1.03 -12.67
C LYS A 10 -15.24 1.72 -11.43
N TYR A 11 -14.45 2.57 -10.76
CA TYR A 11 -14.83 3.16 -9.48
C TYR A 11 -15.28 4.62 -9.58
N GLU A 12 -15.17 5.23 -10.76
CA GLU A 12 -15.55 6.63 -11.01
C GLU A 12 -14.89 7.62 -10.04
N TYR A 13 -13.65 7.34 -9.66
CA TYR A 13 -12.76 8.26 -8.96
C TYR A 13 -11.61 8.67 -9.89
N PRO A 14 -11.28 9.96 -10.00
CA PRO A 14 -10.08 10.37 -10.70
C PRO A 14 -8.84 9.76 -10.04
N ILE A 15 -7.96 9.18 -10.85
CA ILE A 15 -6.68 8.65 -10.41
C ILE A 15 -5.58 9.39 -11.16
N ILE A 16 -4.80 10.19 -10.43
CA ILE A 16 -3.68 10.95 -10.97
C ILE A 16 -2.39 10.17 -10.74
N CYS A 17 -1.60 10.02 -11.81
CA CYS A 17 -0.30 9.36 -11.75
C CYS A 17 0.80 10.29 -12.24
N PHE A 18 1.84 10.44 -11.44
CA PHE A 18 3.07 11.17 -11.77
C PHE A 18 4.23 10.52 -11.00
N GLY A 19 5.47 10.87 -11.32
CA GLY A 19 6.62 10.39 -10.56
C GLY A 19 7.92 10.43 -11.34
N HIS A 20 8.85 9.60 -10.91
CA HIS A 20 10.23 9.59 -11.32
C HIS A 20 10.46 8.40 -12.25
N SER A 21 10.58 8.65 -13.55
CA SER A 21 10.80 7.59 -14.53
C SER A 21 12.19 6.98 -14.44
N GLY A 22 13.18 7.74 -13.94
CA GLY A 22 14.58 7.31 -13.85
C GLY A 22 14.82 6.16 -12.86
N ASP A 23 13.98 6.01 -11.85
CA ASP A 23 14.06 4.94 -10.85
C ASP A 23 12.82 4.03 -10.81
N GLY A 24 11.83 4.29 -11.68
CA GLY A 24 10.60 3.50 -11.77
C GLY A 24 9.58 3.80 -10.67
N ASN A 25 9.69 4.93 -9.96
CA ASN A 25 8.78 5.31 -8.88
C ASN A 25 7.58 6.12 -9.40
N VAL A 26 6.36 5.62 -9.16
CA VAL A 26 5.11 6.29 -9.58
C VAL A 26 4.21 6.55 -8.37
N HIS A 27 3.90 7.82 -8.14
CA HIS A 27 2.87 8.25 -7.20
C HIS A 27 1.50 8.08 -7.84
N VAL A 28 0.63 7.34 -7.16
CA VAL A 28 -0.76 7.12 -7.54
C VAL A 28 -1.65 7.77 -6.49
N ASN A 29 -2.40 8.79 -6.89
CA ASN A 29 -3.28 9.56 -6.01
C ASN A 29 -4.73 9.40 -6.47
N ILE A 30 -5.60 8.99 -5.55
CA ILE A 30 -7.05 8.92 -5.77
C ILE A 30 -7.63 10.23 -5.25
N LEU A 31 -8.46 10.91 -6.04
CA LEU A 31 -9.09 12.16 -5.62
C LEU A 31 -10.51 11.91 -5.09
N LYS A 32 -10.84 12.50 -3.94
CA LYS A 32 -12.18 12.40 -3.33
C LYS A 32 -13.24 13.18 -4.10
N GLU A 33 -12.87 14.35 -4.64
CA GLU A 33 -13.81 15.33 -5.20
C GLU A 33 -15.00 15.57 -4.23
N ASP A 34 -16.20 15.70 -4.78
CA ASP A 34 -17.44 15.99 -4.05
C ASP A 34 -18.09 14.73 -3.44
N ARG A 35 -17.40 13.59 -3.46
CA ARG A 35 -17.96 12.33 -2.95
C ARG A 35 -18.19 12.40 -1.43
N PRO A 36 -19.28 11.81 -0.91
CA PRO A 36 -19.54 11.79 0.54
C PRO A 36 -18.40 11.12 1.31
N LYS A 37 -18.15 11.62 2.53
CA LYS A 37 -17.06 11.14 3.39
C LYS A 37 -17.18 9.65 3.72
N ASP A 38 -18.39 9.14 3.92
CA ASP A 38 -18.59 7.74 4.29
C ASP A 38 -18.37 6.80 3.10
N LYS A 39 -18.89 7.16 1.92
CA LYS A 39 -18.59 6.46 0.66
C LYS A 39 -17.08 6.45 0.37
N TRP A 40 -16.39 7.56 0.60
CA TRP A 40 -14.94 7.65 0.46
C TRP A 40 -14.22 6.68 1.40
N LYS A 41 -14.57 6.68 2.69
CA LYS A 41 -13.97 5.78 3.69
C LYS A 41 -14.18 4.30 3.37
N GLU A 42 -15.33 3.94 2.83
CA GLU A 42 -15.66 2.56 2.46
C GLU A 42 -14.86 2.10 1.23
N THR A 43 -14.82 2.92 0.18
CA THR A 43 -14.30 2.54 -1.14
C THR A 43 -12.77 2.62 -1.25
N ILE A 44 -12.13 3.56 -0.54
CA ILE A 44 -10.70 3.81 -0.73
C ILE A 44 -9.77 2.68 -0.30
N PRO A 45 -10.02 1.97 0.82
CA PRO A 45 -9.24 0.79 1.15
C PRO A 45 -9.25 -0.28 0.07
N GLU A 46 -10.37 -0.45 -0.64
CA GLU A 46 -10.50 -1.41 -1.75
C GLU A 46 -9.69 -0.97 -2.97
N ILE A 47 -9.88 0.27 -3.42
CA ILE A 47 -9.16 0.82 -4.59
C ILE A 47 -7.66 0.82 -4.32
N SER A 48 -7.23 1.21 -3.12
CA SER A 48 -5.81 1.17 -2.71
C SER A 48 -5.25 -0.24 -2.75
N GLY A 49 -6.01 -1.24 -2.27
CA GLY A 49 -5.62 -2.66 -2.35
C GLY A 49 -5.39 -3.11 -3.79
N LYS A 50 -6.31 -2.77 -4.69
CA LYS A 50 -6.18 -3.11 -6.12
C LYS A 50 -4.96 -2.45 -6.77
N ILE A 51 -4.63 -1.23 -6.38
CA ILE A 51 -3.40 -0.56 -6.86
C ILE A 51 -2.16 -1.35 -6.42
N PHE A 52 -2.13 -1.81 -5.17
CA PHE A 52 -1.03 -2.64 -4.68
C PHE A 52 -0.95 -3.99 -5.40
N ASP A 53 -2.09 -4.67 -5.61
CA ASP A 53 -2.14 -5.92 -6.36
C ASP A 53 -1.60 -5.75 -7.79
N ILE A 54 -1.97 -4.67 -8.46
CA ILE A 54 -1.47 -4.32 -9.79
C ILE A 54 0.05 -4.08 -9.76
N ALA A 55 0.54 -3.33 -8.77
CA ALA A 55 1.98 -3.07 -8.64
C ALA A 55 2.76 -4.38 -8.47
N LEU A 56 2.29 -5.29 -7.60
CA LEU A 56 2.92 -6.58 -7.38
C LEU A 56 2.84 -7.51 -8.61
N ALA A 57 1.71 -7.53 -9.31
CA ALA A 57 1.54 -8.31 -10.54
C ALA A 57 2.48 -7.85 -11.68
N LEU A 58 2.94 -6.59 -11.63
CA LEU A 58 3.93 -6.03 -12.55
C LEU A 58 5.38 -6.22 -12.07
N GLY A 59 5.60 -6.95 -10.97
CA GLY A 59 6.93 -7.15 -10.37
C GLY A 59 7.44 -5.95 -9.56
N GLY A 60 6.57 -4.99 -9.25
CA GLY A 60 6.87 -3.80 -8.45
C GLY A 60 6.72 -4.03 -6.95
N GLN A 61 6.56 -2.92 -6.20
CA GLN A 61 6.43 -2.91 -4.75
C GLN A 61 5.26 -2.05 -4.28
N ILE A 62 4.76 -2.29 -3.06
CA ILE A 62 3.64 -1.55 -2.47
C ILE A 62 4.03 -0.14 -1.96
N THR A 63 5.32 0.16 -1.95
CA THR A 63 5.87 1.47 -1.60
C THR A 63 7.18 1.69 -2.36
N GLY A 64 7.31 2.83 -3.04
CA GLY A 64 8.58 3.29 -3.61
C GLY A 64 9.49 3.90 -2.54
N GLU A 65 8.95 4.82 -1.74
CA GLU A 65 9.77 5.64 -0.82
C GLU A 65 9.20 5.84 0.60
N HIS A 66 7.87 5.81 0.78
CA HIS A 66 7.23 6.21 2.06
C HIS A 66 7.15 5.10 3.14
N GLY A 67 7.64 3.90 2.86
CA GLY A 67 7.60 2.77 3.79
C GLY A 67 6.20 2.19 4.06
N VAL A 68 6.10 1.31 5.07
CA VAL A 68 4.89 0.52 5.37
C VAL A 68 4.00 1.21 6.41
N GLY A 69 4.57 1.60 7.56
CA GLY A 69 3.86 2.28 8.64
C GLY A 69 2.59 1.55 9.12
N ALA A 70 1.57 2.29 9.55
CA ALA A 70 0.26 1.72 9.89
C ALA A 70 -0.61 1.44 8.67
N THR A 71 -0.45 2.25 7.62
CA THR A 71 -1.39 2.32 6.49
C THR A 71 -1.26 1.14 5.54
N ARG A 72 -0.04 0.61 5.36
CA ARG A 72 0.25 -0.48 4.42
C ARG A 72 0.55 -1.82 5.08
N ARG A 73 0.54 -1.90 6.43
CA ARG A 73 0.93 -3.11 7.19
C ARG A 73 0.20 -4.38 6.75
N LYS A 74 -1.09 -4.26 6.40
CA LYS A 74 -1.92 -5.39 5.93
C LYS A 74 -1.52 -5.94 4.56
N TYR A 75 -0.74 -5.19 3.77
CA TYR A 75 -0.26 -5.61 2.45
C TYR A 75 1.19 -6.09 2.46
N LEU A 76 1.88 -5.98 3.60
CA LEU A 76 3.30 -6.30 3.69
C LEU A 76 3.58 -7.77 3.29
N GLU A 77 2.76 -8.71 3.77
CA GLU A 77 2.97 -10.13 3.46
C GLU A 77 2.90 -10.42 1.96
N ALA A 78 1.95 -9.79 1.24
CA ALA A 78 1.85 -9.93 -0.20
C ALA A 78 3.09 -9.39 -0.93
N ALA A 79 3.72 -8.34 -0.39
CA ALA A 79 4.89 -7.70 -1.00
C ALA A 79 6.20 -8.48 -0.77
N VAL A 80 6.39 -9.06 0.42
CA VAL A 80 7.68 -9.67 0.80
C VAL A 80 7.63 -11.18 0.99
N GLY A 81 6.44 -11.77 1.02
CA GLY A 81 6.20 -13.19 1.29
C GLY A 81 6.29 -13.56 2.77
N SER A 82 5.68 -14.69 3.11
CA SER A 82 5.56 -15.18 4.49
C SER A 82 6.91 -15.47 5.14
N LYS A 83 7.90 -15.96 4.39
CA LYS A 83 9.25 -16.25 4.90
C LYS A 83 9.96 -14.97 5.36
N THR A 84 9.95 -13.93 4.53
CA THR A 84 10.56 -12.64 4.86
C THR A 84 9.82 -11.97 6.00
N LEU A 85 8.49 -12.02 6.00
CA LEU A 85 7.69 -11.47 7.09
C LEU A 85 8.03 -12.10 8.45
N LYS A 86 8.17 -13.44 8.49
CA LYS A 86 8.60 -14.16 9.70
C LYS A 86 9.98 -13.71 10.16
N LEU A 87 10.94 -13.59 9.24
CA LEU A 87 12.28 -13.11 9.57
C LEU A 87 12.26 -11.70 10.17
N LEU A 88 11.52 -10.77 9.57
CA LEU A 88 11.39 -9.39 10.05
C LEU A 88 10.75 -9.35 11.46
N ARG A 89 9.74 -10.19 11.73
CA ARG A 89 9.16 -10.33 13.07
C ARG A 89 10.15 -10.87 14.09
N SER A 90 10.96 -11.87 13.72
CA SER A 90 12.00 -12.40 14.61
C SER A 90 13.04 -11.33 14.98
N ILE A 91 13.45 -10.50 14.00
CA ILE A 91 14.34 -9.37 14.25
C ILE A 91 13.67 -8.36 15.20
N LYS A 92 12.41 -8.01 14.96
CA LYS A 92 11.65 -7.12 15.85
C LYS A 92 11.61 -7.65 17.29
N GLN A 93 11.31 -8.93 17.47
CA GLN A 93 11.23 -9.55 18.80
C GLN A 93 12.59 -9.61 19.50
N LEU A 94 13.68 -9.80 18.75
CA LEU A 94 15.04 -9.81 19.29
C LEU A 94 15.42 -8.45 19.91
N PHE A 95 15.08 -7.35 19.22
CA PHE A 95 15.45 -5.99 19.66
C PHE A 95 14.39 -5.30 20.52
N ASP A 96 13.14 -5.75 20.49
CA ASP A 96 12.05 -5.19 21.27
C ASP A 96 11.13 -6.30 21.83
N PRO A 97 11.62 -7.06 22.83
CA PRO A 97 10.90 -8.22 23.35
C PRO A 97 9.58 -7.85 24.05
N ASN A 98 9.47 -6.61 24.52
CA ASN A 98 8.28 -6.07 25.20
C ASN A 98 7.33 -5.32 24.26
N ASN A 99 7.66 -5.25 22.95
CA ASN A 99 6.86 -4.58 21.92
C ASN A 99 6.52 -3.11 22.24
N ILE A 100 7.45 -2.36 22.84
CA ILE A 100 7.25 -0.94 23.22
C ILE A 100 7.68 0.04 22.12
N LEU A 101 8.51 -0.39 21.17
CA LEU A 101 8.98 0.44 20.07
C LEU A 101 7.98 0.44 18.91
N ASN A 102 7.05 1.40 18.96
CA ASN A 102 6.08 1.72 17.89
C ASN A 102 5.12 0.57 17.54
N PRO A 103 4.31 0.09 18.50
CA PRO A 103 3.36 -1.01 18.30
C PRO A 103 2.30 -0.67 17.23
N GLY A 104 1.81 -1.70 16.55
CA GLY A 104 0.76 -1.58 15.52
C GLY A 104 1.24 -0.99 14.17
N LYS A 105 2.55 -0.84 13.97
CA LYS A 105 3.16 -0.41 12.70
C LYS A 105 3.92 -1.56 12.03
N ILE A 106 4.09 -1.45 10.72
CA ILE A 106 4.86 -2.35 9.83
C ILE A 106 4.23 -3.74 9.70
N PHE A 107 4.02 -4.44 10.81
CA PHE A 107 3.52 -5.80 10.81
C PHE A 107 1.98 -5.84 10.83
N PRO A 108 1.35 -6.78 10.10
CA PRO A 108 -0.06 -7.08 10.29
C PRO A 108 -0.34 -7.54 11.73
N GLU A 109 -1.59 -7.49 12.17
CA GLU A 109 -1.98 -8.13 13.44
C GLU A 109 -1.92 -9.66 13.31
#